data_AF-A0A815BJZ1-F1
#
_entry.id   AF-A0A815BJZ1-F1
#
_cell.length_a   1.000
_cell.length_b   1.000
_cell.length_c   1.000
_cell.angle_alpha   90.00
_cell.angle_beta   90.00
_cell.angle_gamma   90.00
#
_symmetry.space_group_name_H-M   'P 1'
#
loop_
_entity.id
_entity.type
_entity.pdbx_description
1 polymer ?
#
loop_
_entity_poly.entity_id
_entity_poly.type
_entity_poly.pdbx_seq_one_letter_code
_entity_poly.pdbx_strand_id
1 'polypeptide(L)'
;MMSNHTQISNGEQSNFKSSLNSHVKDLNVDYYYHLGLNSTFDLKSNFGDVKYVLMCGSPIRAYEIIQRAIQALKIQLPVGQTVAPI
;
A
#
# COMPACT_ATOMS: atom_id res chain seq x y z
N MET A 1 29.27 -41.37 8.13
CA MET A 1 27.90 -41.69 8.59
C MET A 1 27.54 -40.64 9.63
N MET A 2 26.51 -39.82 9.56
CA MET A 2 25.41 -39.61 8.62
C MET A 2 25.05 -38.12 8.70
N SER A 3 24.76 -37.53 7.54
CA SER A 3 24.17 -36.21 7.37
C SER A 3 22.80 -36.14 8.05
N ASN A 4 22.43 -34.97 8.59
CA ASN A 4 21.03 -34.57 8.67
C ASN A 4 20.89 -33.13 8.17
N HIS A 5 20.46 -33.04 6.90
CA HIS A 5 19.72 -31.91 6.36
C HIS A 5 18.45 -31.72 7.17
N THR A 6 18.14 -30.49 7.61
CA THR A 6 16.74 -30.08 7.79
C THR A 6 16.60 -28.59 7.49
N GLN A 7 16.22 -28.36 6.23
CA GLN A 7 15.25 -27.38 5.74
C GLN A 7 15.53 -25.88 5.93
N ILE A 8 15.92 -25.29 4.80
CA ILE A 8 15.74 -23.89 4.44
C ILE A 8 14.23 -23.61 4.41
N SER A 9 13.68 -22.85 5.35
CA SER A 9 12.34 -22.28 5.20
C SER A 9 12.45 -20.88 4.62
N ASN A 10 12.09 -20.78 3.35
CA ASN A 10 11.86 -19.53 2.64
C ASN A 10 10.83 -18.65 3.38
N GLY A 11 11.12 -17.36 3.45
CA GLY A 11 10.20 -16.34 3.94
C GLY A 11 10.97 -15.21 4.56
N GLU A 12 11.43 -14.27 3.75
CA GLU A 12 11.92 -12.97 4.21
C GLU A 12 10.80 -12.28 5.01
N GLN A 13 10.79 -12.48 6.33
CA GLN A 13 10.01 -11.64 7.23
C GLN A 13 10.76 -10.32 7.34
N SER A 14 10.43 -9.36 6.48
CA SER A 14 10.91 -7.99 6.61
C SER A 14 10.47 -7.46 7.98
N ASN A 15 11.43 -7.32 8.90
CA ASN A 15 11.23 -6.75 10.24
C ASN A 15 10.73 -5.30 10.11
N PHE A 16 9.42 -5.10 10.09
CA PHE A 16 8.82 -3.76 10.09
C PHE A 16 8.88 -3.19 11.51
N LYS A 17 10.06 -2.71 11.91
CA LYS A 17 10.27 -2.11 13.24
C LYS A 17 9.75 -0.66 13.21
N SER A 18 8.43 -0.51 13.33
CA SER A 18 7.80 0.80 13.34
C SER A 18 8.01 1.47 14.71
N SER A 19 8.81 2.55 14.75
CA SER A 19 8.76 3.52 15.84
C SER A 19 7.43 4.28 15.75
N LEU A 20 6.35 3.63 16.20
CA LEU A 20 5.02 4.23 16.21
C LEU A 20 4.92 5.20 17.37
N ASN A 21 4.25 6.32 17.11
CA ASN A 21 3.77 7.20 18.18
C ASN A 21 2.88 6.38 19.13
N SER A 22 3.22 6.35 20.42
CA SER A 22 2.53 5.54 21.43
C SER A 22 1.04 5.86 21.52
N HIS A 23 0.68 7.12 21.30
CA HIS A 23 -0.68 7.64 21.44
C HIS A 23 -1.63 7.08 20.36
N VAL A 24 -1.09 6.60 19.23
CA VAL A 24 -1.92 6.07 18.12
C VAL A 24 -2.68 4.81 18.55
N LYS A 25 -2.12 4.02 19.47
CA LYS A 25 -2.76 2.78 19.97
C LYS A 25 -4.01 3.05 20.81
N ASP A 26 -4.06 4.23 21.43
CA ASP A 26 -5.14 4.61 22.35
C ASP A 26 -6.27 5.35 21.60
N LEU A 27 -6.10 5.62 20.31
CA LEU A 27 -7.12 6.26 19.48
C LEU A 27 -8.24 5.26 19.15
N ASN A 28 -9.47 5.65 19.45
CA ASN A 28 -10.65 4.91 19.01
C ASN A 28 -10.81 5.00 17.47
N VAL A 29 -10.56 6.18 16.91
CA VAL A 29 -10.53 6.43 15.46
C VAL A 29 -9.34 7.32 15.12
N ASP A 30 -8.53 6.89 14.16
CA ASP A 30 -7.44 7.69 13.60
C ASP A 30 -7.93 8.39 12.32
N TYR A 31 -7.80 9.72 12.25
CA TYR A 31 -8.31 10.54 11.16
C TYR A 31 -7.17 11.04 10.26
N TYR A 32 -7.14 10.58 9.02
CA TYR A 32 -6.24 11.08 7.99
C TYR A 32 -6.86 12.30 7.30
N TYR A 33 -6.92 13.41 8.03
CA TYR A 33 -7.71 14.59 7.68
C TYR A 33 -7.53 15.08 6.23
N HIS A 34 -6.29 15.24 5.78
CA HIS A 34 -6.01 15.73 4.41
C HIS A 34 -6.30 14.72 3.31
N LEU A 35 -6.49 13.44 3.64
CA LEU A 35 -6.87 12.39 2.70
C LEU A 35 -8.38 12.13 2.73
N GLY A 36 -9.12 12.72 3.67
CA GLY A 36 -10.56 12.42 3.85
C GLY A 36 -10.83 10.98 4.30
N LEU A 37 -9.84 10.29 4.85
CA LEU A 37 -9.93 8.90 5.31
C LEU A 37 -9.86 8.84 6.84
N ASN A 38 -10.28 7.71 7.40
CA ASN A 38 -10.05 7.39 8.81
C ASN A 38 -9.91 5.87 9.00
N SER A 39 -9.63 5.43 10.23
CA SER A 39 -9.46 4.02 10.57
C SER A 39 -10.75 3.19 10.59
N THR A 40 -11.93 3.79 10.39
CA THR A 40 -13.19 3.04 10.27
C THR A 40 -13.41 2.50 8.86
N PHE A 41 -12.64 2.95 7.87
CA PHE A 41 -12.62 2.36 6.53
C PHE A 41 -11.79 1.06 6.54
N ASP A 42 -12.11 0.12 5.65
CA ASP A 42 -11.30 -1.10 5.50
C ASP A 42 -9.99 -0.80 4.74
N LEU A 43 -9.03 -0.20 5.45
CA LEU A 43 -7.74 0.20 4.86
C LEU A 43 -6.94 -1.00 4.37
N LYS A 44 -7.09 -2.17 5.01
CA LYS A 44 -6.36 -3.38 4.63
C LYS A 44 -6.89 -3.96 3.33
N SER A 45 -8.22 -3.98 3.14
CA SER A 45 -8.80 -4.39 1.87
C SER A 45 -8.53 -3.38 0.75
N ASN A 46 -8.45 -2.08 1.05
CA ASN A 46 -8.25 -1.05 0.03
C ASN A 46 -6.78 -0.83 -0.38
N PHE A 47 -5.83 -1.01 0.55
CA PHE A 47 -4.42 -0.67 0.33
C PHE A 47 -3.43 -1.80 0.67
N GLY A 48 -3.91 -2.97 1.10
CA GLY A 48 -3.04 -4.06 1.56
C GLY A 48 -2.22 -4.75 0.47
N ASP A 49 -2.64 -4.64 -0.79
CA ASP A 49 -1.94 -5.16 -1.97
C ASP A 49 -0.94 -4.16 -2.57
N VAL A 50 -0.98 -2.89 -2.15
CA VAL A 50 -0.07 -1.83 -2.63
C VAL A 50 1.39 -2.18 -2.34
N LYS A 51 2.22 -2.17 -3.39
CA LYS A 51 3.68 -2.44 -3.31
C LYS A 51 4.55 -1.21 -3.55
N TYR A 52 4.02 -0.23 -4.28
CA TYR A 52 4.74 0.97 -4.67
C TYR A 52 3.84 2.19 -4.43
N VAL A 53 4.41 3.23 -3.82
CA VAL A 53 3.74 4.52 -3.64
C VAL A 53 4.57 5.58 -4.35
N LEU A 54 3.97 6.26 -5.32
CA LEU A 54 4.60 7.37 -6.03
C LEU A 54 3.99 8.69 -5.55
N MET A 55 4.84 9.58 -5.03
CA MET A 55 4.44 10.90 -4.56
C MET A 55 4.80 11.97 -5.58
N CYS A 56 3.91 12.94 -5.78
CA CYS A 56 4.09 14.04 -6.73
C CYS A 56 3.59 15.36 -6.14
N GLY A 57 4.32 16.45 -6.36
CA GLY A 57 3.90 17.78 -5.90
C GLY A 57 2.73 18.40 -6.67
N SER A 58 2.44 17.94 -7.89
CA SER A 58 1.29 18.39 -8.68
C SER A 58 0.28 17.24 -8.83
N PRO A 59 -1.00 17.45 -8.52
CA PRO A 59 -2.04 16.42 -8.67
C PRO A 59 -2.23 16.03 -10.15
N ILE A 60 -2.17 16.99 -11.06
CA ILE A 60 -2.24 16.76 -12.52
C ILE A 60 -1.09 15.84 -12.95
N ARG A 61 0.13 16.12 -12.49
CA ARG A 61 1.29 15.27 -12.82
C ARG A 61 1.15 13.85 -12.26
N ALA A 62 0.59 13.70 -11.07
CA ALA A 62 0.31 12.38 -10.49
C ALA A 62 -0.66 11.59 -11.37
N TYR A 63 -1.77 12.22 -11.77
CA TYR A 63 -2.77 11.62 -12.65
C TYR A 63 -2.17 11.18 -14.00
N GLU A 64 -1.42 12.06 -14.66
CA GLU A 64 -0.78 11.75 -15.95
C GLU A 64 0.20 10.58 -15.84
N ILE A 65 1.01 10.53 -14.77
CA ILE A 65 1.96 9.43 -14.57
C ILE A 65 1.22 8.11 -14.34
N ILE A 66 0.15 8.10 -13.54
CA ILE A 66 -0.63 6.88 -13.31
C ILE A 66 -1.25 6.39 -14.62
N GLN A 67 -1.79 7.28 -15.45
CA GLN A 67 -2.33 6.89 -16.75
C GLN A 67 -1.26 6.28 -17.67
N ARG A 68 -0.05 6.85 -17.67
CA ARG A 68 1.09 6.28 -18.41
C ARG A 68 1.54 4.93 -17.82
N ALA A 69 1.54 4.78 -16.50
CA ALA A 69 1.92 3.55 -15.82
C ALA A 69 0.94 2.41 -16.15
N ILE A 70 -0.36 2.67 -16.17
CA ILE A 70 -1.37 1.69 -16.57
C ILE A 70 -1.11 1.18 -17.99
N GLN A 71 -0.81 2.09 -18.93
CA GLN A 71 -0.49 1.74 -20.32
C GLN A 71 0.81 0.93 -20.43
N ALA A 72 1.87 1.39 -19.76
CA ALA A 72 3.20 0.76 -19.83
C ALA A 72 3.23 -0.62 -19.16
N LEU A 73 2.55 -0.77 -18.03
CA LEU A 73 2.50 -2.01 -17.25
C LEU A 73 1.34 -2.93 -17.67
N LYS A 74 0.49 -2.49 -18.61
CA LYS A 74 -0.69 -3.23 -19.10
C LYS A 74 -1.61 -3.68 -17.97
N ILE A 75 -1.83 -2.80 -16.98
CA ILE A 75 -2.69 -3.08 -15.83
C ILE A 75 -4.13 -3.11 -16.33
N GLN A 76 -4.85 -4.20 -16.03
CA GLN A 76 -6.29 -4.28 -16.27
C GLN A 76 -7.02 -3.69 -15.06
N LEU A 77 -7.76 -2.60 -15.29
CA LEU A 77 -8.66 -2.07 -14.27
C LEU A 77 -9.89 -2.99 -14.15
N PRO A 78 -10.44 -3.18 -12.94
CA PRO A 78 -11.70 -3.89 -12.76
C PRO A 78 -12.83 -3.24 -13.56
N VAL A 79 -13.80 -4.05 -13.97
CA VAL A 79 -14.95 -3.57 -14.76
C VAL A 79 -15.70 -2.44 -14.04
N GLY A 80 -16.03 -1.38 -14.77
CA GLY A 80 -16.70 -0.20 -14.23
C GLY A 80 -15.81 0.76 -13.43
N GLN A 81 -14.50 0.51 -13.36
CA GLN A 81 -13.56 1.40 -12.68
C GLN A 81 -12.70 2.18 -13.69
N THR A 82 -12.37 3.42 -13.33
CA THR A 82 -11.43 4.27 -14.05
C THR A 82 -10.57 5.04 -13.05
N VAL A 83 -9.42 5.53 -13.49
CA VAL A 83 -8.66 6.50 -12.71
C VAL A 83 -9.42 7.82 -12.73
N ALA A 84 -9.87 8.28 -11.57
CA ALA A 84 -10.53 9.58 -11.45
C ALA A 84 -9.51 10.72 -11.61
N PRO A 85 -9.88 11.83 -12.27
CA PRO A 85 -9.08 13.05 -12.23
C PRO A 85 -8.98 13.57 -10.78
N ILE A 86 -7.80 14.07 -10.42
CA ILE A 86 -7.43 14.56 -9.08
C ILE A 86 -7.51 16.08 -9.05
#